data_AF-A0A937AXY0-F1
#
_entry.id   AF-A0A937AXY0-F1
#
_cell.length_a   1.000
_cell.length_b   1.000
_cell.length_c   1.000
_cell.angle_alpha   90.00
_cell.angle_beta   90.00
_cell.angle_gamma   90.00
#
_symmetry.space_group_name_H-M   'P 1'
#
loop_
_entity.id
_entity.type
_entity.pdbx_description
1 polymer ?
#
loop_
_entity_poly.entity_id
_entity_poly.type
_entity_poly.pdbx_seq_one_letter_code
_entity_poly.pdbx_strand_id
1 'polypeptide(L)'
;MPNRSQDPLFQLIKSLQKAEKRHFKLYIKRNSAKDDLKVIQLFDALEKLSDFDEKNLLKKIPGIEKPQLANLKNHLYRELLSSLRLLKSNDSIDMQLHEQLDYARILYTKGLYHQG
;
A
#
# COMPACT_ATOMS: atom_id res chain seq x y z
N MET A 1 6.06 30.50 -8.75
CA MET A 1 4.87 29.85 -8.15
C MET A 1 5.34 28.54 -7.52
N PRO A 2 5.32 28.35 -6.19
CA PRO A 2 5.81 27.10 -5.62
C PRO A 2 4.78 25.98 -5.85
N ASN A 3 5.15 25.16 -6.82
CA ASN A 3 4.68 23.87 -7.33
C ASN A 3 3.62 23.07 -6.55
N ARG A 4 2.65 22.54 -7.31
CA ARG A 4 1.77 21.42 -7.00
C ARG A 4 2.51 20.36 -6.16
N SER A 5 2.09 20.24 -4.89
CA SER A 5 2.25 19.10 -3.97
C SER A 5 3.62 18.39 -3.98
N GLN A 6 4.61 18.93 -3.26
CA GLN A 6 5.91 18.26 -3.01
C GLN A 6 5.85 17.15 -1.93
N ASP A 7 4.72 16.92 -1.27
CA ASP A 7 4.65 15.93 -0.20
C ASP A 7 4.78 14.48 -0.75
N PRO A 8 5.84 13.75 -0.41
CA PRO A 8 6.11 12.43 -1.00
C PRO A 8 5.02 11.40 -0.68
N LEU A 9 4.44 11.48 0.53
CA LEU A 9 3.38 10.57 0.94
C LEU A 9 2.10 10.83 0.15
N PHE A 10 1.72 12.10 -0.05
CA PHE A 10 0.57 12.45 -0.89
C PHE A 10 0.76 11.98 -2.33
N GLN A 11 1.94 12.22 -2.92
CA GLN A 11 2.24 11.75 -4.28
C GLN A 11 2.14 10.23 -4.39
N LEU A 12 2.69 9.50 -3.41
CA LEU A 12 2.60 8.04 -3.36
C LEU A 12 1.14 7.57 -3.28
N ILE A 13 0.32 8.13 -2.39
CA ILE A 13 -1.10 7.74 -2.27
C ILE A 13 -1.87 8.00 -3.58
N LYS A 14 -1.51 9.07 -4.31
CA LYS A 14 -2.13 9.41 -5.59
C LYS A 14 -1.70 8.54 -6.76
N SER A 15 -0.53 7.92 -6.72
CA SER A 15 -0.09 6.98 -7.76
C SER A 15 -0.70 5.59 -7.61
N LEU A 16 -1.27 5.25 -6.44
CA LEU A 16 -1.82 3.93 -6.19
C LEU A 16 -3.04 3.60 -7.06
N GLN A 17 -3.06 2.38 -7.57
CA GLN A 17 -4.21 1.77 -8.21
C GLN A 17 -5.30 1.40 -7.19
N LYS A 18 -6.55 1.28 -7.65
CA LYS A 18 -7.69 0.90 -6.81
C LYS A 18 -7.44 -0.40 -6.02
N ALA A 19 -6.78 -1.37 -6.63
CA ALA A 19 -6.43 -2.64 -6.00
C ALA A 19 -5.41 -2.46 -4.86
N GLU A 20 -4.35 -1.68 -5.08
CA GLU A 20 -3.32 -1.39 -4.08
C GLU A 20 -3.90 -0.64 -2.88
N LYS A 21 -4.79 0.33 -3.11
CA LYS A 21 -5.48 1.04 -2.03
C LYS A 21 -6.37 0.13 -1.20
N ARG A 22 -7.11 -0.77 -1.86
CA ARG A 22 -7.93 -1.78 -1.17
C ARG A 22 -7.05 -2.73 -0.35
N HIS A 23 -5.95 -3.21 -0.94
CA HIS A 23 -4.98 -4.08 -0.26
C HIS A 23 -4.45 -3.39 1.01
N PHE A 24 -4.03 -2.13 0.91
CA PHE A 24 -3.54 -1.36 2.05
C PHE A 24 -4.56 -1.27 3.20
N LYS A 25 -5.82 -0.92 2.90
CA LYS A 25 -6.87 -0.82 3.94
C LYS A 25 -7.12 -2.17 4.63
N LEU A 26 -7.09 -3.27 3.87
CA LEU A 26 -7.22 -4.62 4.44
C LEU A 26 -6.00 -5.02 5.27
N TYR A 27 -4.80 -4.68 4.80
CA TYR A 27 -3.53 -4.93 5.49
C TYR A 27 -3.51 -4.27 6.87
N ILE A 28 -3.87 -2.98 6.97
CA ILE A 28 -3.94 -2.28 8.26
C ILE A 28 -4.99 -2.92 9.18
N LYS A 29 -6.18 -3.21 8.64
CA LYS A 29 -7.28 -3.80 9.43
C LYS A 29 -6.93 -5.17 10.00
N ARG A 30 -6.04 -5.93 9.35
CA ARG A 30 -5.64 -7.28 9.78
C ARG A 30 -4.49 -7.26 10.79
N ASN A 31 -3.55 -6.33 10.65
CA ASN A 31 -2.24 -6.44 11.30
C ASN A 31 -2.10 -5.61 12.58
N SER A 32 -3.12 -4.84 12.98
CA SER A 32 -2.92 -3.80 13.98
C SER A 32 -4.07 -3.66 14.99
N ALA A 33 -3.79 -2.97 16.10
CA ALA A 33 -4.71 -2.69 17.20
C ALA A 33 -4.93 -1.17 17.38
N LYS A 34 -6.17 -0.77 17.74
CA LYS A 34 -6.73 0.57 18.14
C LYS A 34 -6.20 1.87 17.48
N ASP A 35 -4.90 2.09 17.27
CA ASP A 35 -4.31 3.28 16.63
C ASP A 35 -4.54 3.35 15.09
N ASP A 36 -5.06 2.27 14.51
CA ASP A 36 -5.30 2.12 13.06
C ASP A 36 -6.38 3.00 12.49
N LEU A 37 -7.33 3.40 13.32
CA LEU A 37 -8.42 4.26 12.90
C LEU A 37 -7.86 5.60 12.40
N LYS A 38 -6.81 6.13 13.05
CA LYS A 38 -6.16 7.38 12.65
C LYS A 38 -5.34 7.22 11.37
N VAL A 39 -4.67 6.08 11.19
CA VAL A 39 -3.89 5.79 9.97
C VAL A 39 -4.83 5.69 8.76
N ILE A 40 -5.94 4.95 8.89
CA ILE A 40 -6.94 4.83 7.83
C ILE A 40 -7.61 6.19 7.56
N GLN A 41 -7.97 6.95 8.60
CA GLN A 41 -8.54 8.30 8.44
C GLN A 41 -7.59 9.24 7.70
N LEU A 42 -6.30 9.22 8.04
CA LEU A 42 -5.29 10.02 7.35
C LEU A 42 -5.15 9.60 5.88
N PHE A 43 -5.09 8.30 5.61
CA PHE A 43 -5.06 7.77 4.25
C PHE A 43 -6.27 8.23 3.43
N ASP A 44 -7.48 8.07 3.98
CA ASP A 44 -8.73 8.47 3.31
C ASP A 44 -8.80 9.98 3.07
N ALA A 45 -8.31 10.79 4.01
CA ALA A 45 -8.25 12.24 3.85
C ALA A 45 -7.29 12.63 2.73
N LEU A 46 -6.08 12.06 2.69
CA LEU A 46 -5.09 12.28 1.63
C LEU A 46 -5.57 11.76 0.27
N GLU A 47 -6.24 10.61 0.23
CA GLU A 47 -6.82 10.03 -0.98
C GLU A 47 -7.84 10.98 -1.63
N LYS A 48 -8.66 11.67 -0.83
CA LYS A 48 -9.75 12.55 -1.31
C LYS A 48 -9.31 13.96 -1.69
N LEU A 49 -8.15 14.44 -1.22
CA LEU A 49 -7.66 15.79 -1.52
C LEU A 49 -7.23 15.93 -2.99
N SER A 50 -7.63 16.98 -3.70
CA SER A 50 -7.12 17.24 -5.07
C SER A 50 -5.67 17.72 -5.04
N ASP A 51 -5.37 18.62 -4.11
CA ASP A 51 -4.07 19.24 -3.91
C ASP A 51 -3.66 19.13 -2.44
N PHE A 52 -2.35 19.01 -2.21
CA PHE A 52 -1.82 18.91 -0.86
C PHE A 52 -1.86 20.27 -0.15
N ASP A 53 -2.69 20.37 0.88
CA ASP A 53 -2.69 21.47 1.85
C ASP A 53 -2.76 20.90 3.28
N GLU A 54 -1.66 21.03 4.01
CA GLU A 54 -1.53 20.53 5.38
C GLU A 54 -2.51 21.20 6.35
N LYS A 55 -2.85 22.48 6.16
CA LYS A 55 -3.83 23.18 7.01
C LYS A 55 -5.22 22.58 6.81
N ASN A 56 -5.58 22.27 5.58
CA ASN A 56 -6.86 21.61 5.27
C ASN A 56 -6.88 20.17 5.76
N LEU A 57 -5.74 19.46 5.72
CA LEU A 57 -5.61 18.11 6.24
C LEU A 57 -5.84 18.06 7.75
N LEU A 58 -5.26 18.98 8.52
CA LEU A 58 -5.49 19.09 9.97
C LEU A 58 -6.97 19.34 10.31
N LYS A 59 -7.67 20.17 9.54
CA LYS A 59 -9.11 20.41 9.72
C LYS A 59 -9.96 19.17 9.47
N LYS A 60 -9.51 18.26 8.60
CA LYS A 60 -10.23 17.03 8.25
C LYS A 60 -10.04 15.90 9.27
N ILE A 61 -9.03 15.99 10.15
CA ILE A 61 -8.73 14.95 11.14
C ILE A 61 -8.78 15.60 12.54
N PRO A 62 -9.96 15.67 13.16
CA PRO A 62 -10.13 16.35 14.45
C PRO A 62 -9.33 15.66 15.56
N GLY A 63 -8.77 16.45 16.47
CA GLY A 63 -8.02 15.95 17.63
C GLY A 63 -6.57 15.54 17.35
N ILE A 64 -6.01 15.94 16.19
CA ILE A 64 -4.58 15.78 15.88
C ILE A 64 -3.90 17.15 15.83
N GLU A 65 -2.83 17.28 16.60
CA GLU A 65 -1.94 18.45 16.53
C GLU A 65 -0.88 18.29 15.44
N LYS A 66 -0.29 19.40 14.97
CA LYS A 66 0.79 19.40 13.98
C LYS A 66 1.91 18.38 14.22
N PRO A 67 2.54 18.29 15.42
CA PRO A 67 3.60 17.31 15.66
C PRO A 67 3.09 15.86 15.56
N GLN A 68 1.85 15.61 16.00
CA GLN A 68 1.24 14.29 15.90
C GLN A 68 0.96 13.91 14.44
N LEU A 69 0.59 14.89 13.60
CA LEU A 69 0.39 14.67 12.16
C LEU A 69 1.68 14.22 11.47
N ALA A 70 2.83 14.83 11.79
CA ALA A 70 4.11 14.42 11.21
C ALA A 70 4.44 12.96 11.54
N ASN A 71 4.27 12.56 12.81
CA ASN A 71 4.47 11.18 13.24
C ASN A 71 3.50 10.22 12.56
N LEU A 72 2.22 10.60 12.44
CA LEU A 72 1.21 9.78 11.79
C LEU A 72 1.47 9.63 10.28
N LYS A 73 1.96 10.67 9.61
CA LYS A 73 2.39 10.60 8.20
C LYS A 73 3.58 9.65 8.03
N ASN A 74 4.57 9.74 8.90
CA ASN A 74 5.72 8.82 8.86
C ASN A 74 5.29 7.37 9.10
N HIS A 75 4.39 7.14 10.05
CA HIS A 75 3.84 5.81 10.30
C HIS A 75 3.04 5.29 9.10
N LEU A 76 2.12 6.10 8.56
CA LEU A 76 1.35 5.77 7.36
C LEU A 76 2.26 5.44 6.17
N TYR A 77 3.32 6.22 5.96
CA TYR A 77 4.26 5.97 4.87
C TYR A 77 4.94 4.60 5.00
N ARG A 78 5.41 4.25 6.22
CA ARG A 78 6.05 2.95 6.48
C ARG A 78 5.09 1.79 6.29
N GLU A 79 3.87 1.89 6.83
CA GLU A 79 2.86 0.83 6.65
C GLU A 79 2.44 0.67 5.19
N LEU A 80 2.34 1.77 4.44
CA LEU A 80 1.99 1.72 3.03
C LEU A 80 3.07 1.00 2.22
N LEU A 81 4.34 1.31 2.45
CA LEU A 81 5.46 0.61 1.80
C LEU A 81 5.50 -0.87 2.17
N SER A 82 5.30 -1.22 3.45
CA SER A 82 5.21 -2.62 3.90
C SER A 82 4.08 -3.38 3.21
N SER A 83 2.91 -2.76 3.09
CA SER A 83 1.75 -3.34 2.41
C SER A 83 2.01 -3.60 0.92
N LEU A 84 2.59 -2.63 0.22
CA LEU A 84 2.91 -2.74 -1.20
C LEU A 84 3.98 -3.81 -1.46
N ARG A 85 5.01 -3.87 -0.60
CA ARG A 85 6.03 -4.92 -0.68
C ARG A 85 5.41 -6.32 -0.52
N LEU A 86 4.49 -6.49 0.42
CA LEU A 86 3.81 -7.76 0.63
C LEU A 86 2.96 -8.16 -0.57
N LEU A 87 2.21 -7.20 -1.15
CA LEU A 87 1.42 -7.44 -2.36
C LEU A 87 2.30 -7.94 -3.51
N LYS A 88 3.41 -7.24 -3.78
CA LYS A 88 4.35 -7.64 -4.84
C LYS A 88 5.04 -8.97 -4.59
N SER A 89 5.33 -9.28 -3.33
CA SER A 89 5.89 -10.59 -2.97
C SER A 89 4.90 -11.72 -3.26
N ASN A 90 3.61 -11.51 -3.01
CA ASN A 90 2.57 -12.50 -3.30
C ASN A 90 2.42 -12.70 -4.81
N ASP A 91 2.36 -11.60 -5.58
CA ASP A 91 2.31 -11.65 -7.05
C ASP A 91 3.50 -12.44 -7.63
N SER A 92 4.70 -12.25 -7.07
CA SER A 92 5.91 -12.96 -7.50
C SER A 92 5.86 -14.45 -7.20
N ILE A 93 5.33 -14.85 -6.04
CA ILE A 93 5.20 -16.27 -5.67
C ILE A 93 4.17 -16.95 -6.58
N ASP A 94 3.03 -16.30 -6.82
CA ASP A 94 1.99 -16.82 -7.71
C ASP A 94 2.55 -17.04 -9.13
N MET A 95 3.33 -16.07 -9.63
CA MET A 95 4.01 -16.19 -10.93
C MET A 95 4.99 -17.38 -10.96
N GLN A 96 5.80 -17.55 -9.92
CA GLN A 96 6.72 -18.69 -9.81
C GLN A 96 5.97 -20.03 -9.78
N LEU A 97 4.86 -20.12 -9.06
CA LEU A 97 4.05 -21.34 -9.00
C LEU A 97 3.45 -21.71 -10.36
N HIS A 98 2.95 -20.72 -11.12
CA HIS A 98 2.46 -20.95 -12.47
C HIS A 98 3.55 -21.48 -13.40
N GLU A 99 4.75 -20.89 -13.33
CA GLU A 99 5.91 -21.34 -14.11
C GLU A 99 6.27 -22.81 -13.79
N GLN A 100 6.29 -23.18 -12.51
CA GLN A 100 6.56 -24.57 -12.10
C GLN A 100 5.51 -25.56 -12.61
N LEU A 101 4.23 -25.17 -12.63
CA LEU A 101 3.15 -26.01 -13.19
C LEU A 101 3.31 -26.20 -14.70
N ASP A 102 3.72 -25.16 -15.42
CA ASP A 102 3.98 -25.25 -16.85
C ASP A 102 5.17 -26.19 -17.14
N TYR A 103 6.25 -26.10 -16.35
CA TYR A 103 7.37 -27.05 -16.44
C TYR A 103 6.92 -28.50 -16.18
N ALA A 104 6.15 -28.73 -15.12
CA ALA A 104 5.63 -30.06 -14.81
C ALA A 104 4.79 -30.63 -15.98
N ARG A 105 3.99 -29.78 -16.65
CA ARG A 105 3.18 -30.18 -17.81
C ARG A 105 4.03 -30.53 -19.03
N ILE A 106 5.09 -29.77 -19.30
CA ILE A 106 6.03 -30.03 -20.40
C ILE A 106 6.77 -31.34 -20.16
N LEU A 107 7.32 -31.53 -18.96
CA LEU A 107 8.03 -32.76 -18.57
C LEU A 107 7.10 -33.97 -18.67
N TYR A 108 5.85 -33.84 -18.20
CA TYR A 108 4.84 -34.88 -18.34
C TYR A 108 4.59 -35.26 -19.80
N THR A 109 4.35 -34.26 -20.66
CA THR A 109 4.11 -34.48 -22.10
C THR A 109 5.30 -35.14 -22.80
N LYS A 110 6.52 -34.87 -22.33
CA LYS A 110 7.76 -35.44 -22.88
C LYS A 110 8.16 -36.78 -22.26
N GLY A 111 7.42 -37.31 -21.29
CA GLY A 111 7.77 -38.55 -20.58
C GLY A 111 8.96 -38.41 -19.62
N LEU A 112 9.33 -37.19 -19.23
CA LEU A 112 10.51 -36.87 -18.41
C LEU A 112 10.15 -36.64 -16.93
N TYR A 113 9.36 -37.55 -16.35
CA TYR A 113 8.73 -37.38 -15.02
C TYR A 113 9.71 -37.28 -13.83
N HIS A 114 10.99 -37.56 -14.03
CA HIS A 114 12.03 -37.54 -12.98
C HIS A 114 12.94 -36.30 -13.04
N GLN A 115 12.65 -35.30 -13.89
CA GLN A 115 13.48 -34.11 -14.07
C GLN A 115 12.87 -32.83 -13.47
N GLY A 116 12.13 -32.95 -12.36
CA GLY A 116 11.53 -31.84 -11.61
C GLY A 116 12.00 -31.81 -10.17
#